data_AF-A0A350H8Y0-F1
#
_entry.id   AF-A0A350H8Y0-F1
#
_cell.length_a   1.000
_cell.length_b   1.000
_cell.length_c   1.000
_cell.angle_alpha   90.00
_cell.angle_beta   90.00
_cell.angle_gamma   90.00
#
_symmetry.space_group_name_H-M   'P 1'
#
loop_
_entity.id
_entity.type
_entity.pdbx_description
1 polymer ?
#
loop_
_entity_poly.entity_id
_entity_poly.type
_entity_poly.pdbx_seq_one_letter_code
_entity_poly.pdbx_strand_id
1 'polypeptide(L)'
;MRREPAKIKTVFAVSLHFLFFLFILGFFEMLTYSILIFLTANILIYRLPVLTEARRYYLSALFIAIFSILSVEGFLRITQNIEASKLYHSPDYPSLNIFKESASYSAENVFGDLIHPNANKIECQFRNQSFKTDEQGYLNSSECYAKSIDIMILGDSYSSLSAMNLSDLWVELLRKRVKLNICNLAVSGNEPYQEFVSFCVMKEKVRFSDNAVLIWQFFEGNDFNTFYGEIREDCNYKTDYITHLNESLENFRGTNNVNILINRLSGKDLIPQNKLVEIETKSGKMHCLKDYIKAVEMPLEEIEESNEAGNLNEIIKIISNESQRRGIQPLILFIPSKCSVCRIIVEDTSSSYKRSGFSILLENICRENRVAFIESGYAMFAESKNLYAKNGEFLWWLDDSHLNPAGNKIIADTLYSFLKQGI
;
A
#
# COMPACT_ATOMS: atom_id res chain seq x y z
N MET A 1 0.95 -18.24 45.60
CA MET A 1 1.92 -19.18 44.98
C MET A 1 2.14 -18.77 43.53
N ARG A 2 3.22 -18.05 43.23
CA ARG A 2 3.63 -17.72 41.86
C ARG A 2 4.29 -18.96 41.25
N ARG A 3 3.68 -19.56 40.22
CA ARG A 3 4.29 -20.66 39.45
C ARG A 3 5.28 -20.06 38.46
N GLU A 4 6.54 -20.47 38.56
CA GLU A 4 7.64 -20.03 37.69
C GLU A 4 7.45 -20.49 36.23
N PRO A 5 7.60 -19.60 35.23
CA PRO A 5 7.56 -19.96 33.80
C PRO A 5 8.93 -20.47 33.29
N ALA A 6 9.56 -21.40 34.00
CA ALA A 6 10.93 -21.83 33.70
C ALA A 6 11.03 -22.92 32.60
N LYS A 7 9.95 -23.64 32.28
CA LYS A 7 10.01 -24.81 31.36
C LYS A 7 9.76 -24.51 29.87
N ILE A 8 9.23 -23.35 29.52
CA ILE A 8 8.94 -23.01 28.11
C ILE A 8 10.21 -22.58 27.35
N LYS A 9 11.20 -21.97 28.03
CA LYS A 9 12.43 -21.48 27.39
C LYS A 9 13.33 -22.61 26.86
N THR A 10 13.36 -23.76 27.53
CA THR A 10 14.26 -24.86 27.15
C THR A 10 13.79 -25.58 25.89
N VAL A 11 12.48 -25.76 25.72
CA VAL A 11 11.91 -26.38 24.51
C VAL A 11 12.14 -25.48 23.29
N PHE A 12 11.96 -24.17 23.44
CA PHE A 12 12.21 -23.19 22.37
C PHE A 12 13.69 -23.17 21.92
N ALA A 13 14.63 -23.26 22.87
CA ALA A 13 16.06 -23.26 22.56
C ALA A 13 16.48 -24.51 21.77
N VAL A 14 15.97 -25.69 22.11
CA VAL A 14 16.27 -26.95 21.41
C VAL A 14 15.71 -26.93 19.98
N SER A 15 14.49 -26.43 19.80
CA SER A 15 13.88 -26.28 18.46
C SER A 15 14.67 -25.31 17.57
N LEU A 16 15.20 -24.22 18.13
CA LEU A 16 15.99 -23.25 17.38
C LEU A 16 17.34 -23.83 16.93
N HIS A 17 18.04 -24.58 17.78
CA HIS A 17 19.31 -25.23 17.41
C HIS A 17 19.10 -26.34 16.38
N PHE A 18 17.98 -27.08 16.48
CA PHE A 18 17.64 -28.11 15.50
C PHE A 18 17.30 -27.52 14.13
N LEU A 19 16.52 -26.42 14.09
CA LEU A 19 16.28 -25.66 12.87
C LEU A 19 17.58 -25.07 12.29
N PHE A 20 18.48 -24.59 13.13
CA PHE A 20 19.80 -24.10 12.69
C PHE A 20 20.69 -25.23 12.16
N PHE A 21 20.61 -26.43 12.73
CA PHE A 21 21.33 -27.59 12.21
C PHE A 21 20.78 -28.06 10.86
N LEU A 22 19.45 -28.13 10.72
CA LEU A 22 18.80 -28.40 9.43
C LEU A 22 19.12 -27.32 8.39
N PHE A 23 19.26 -26.05 8.82
CA PHE A 23 19.74 -24.96 7.98
C PHE A 23 21.15 -25.22 7.46
N ILE A 24 22.08 -25.59 8.34
CA ILE A 24 23.45 -25.91 7.96
C ILE A 24 23.48 -27.08 6.96
N LEU A 25 22.69 -28.13 7.21
CA LEU A 25 22.58 -29.28 6.31
C LEU A 25 22.02 -28.91 4.94
N GLY A 26 20.90 -28.18 4.88
CA GLY A 26 20.31 -27.73 3.63
C GLY A 26 21.23 -26.78 2.85
N PHE A 27 21.98 -25.92 3.56
CA PHE A 27 23.01 -25.08 2.95
C PHE A 27 24.13 -25.91 2.33
N PHE A 28 24.64 -26.92 3.04
CA PHE A 28 25.68 -27.80 2.50
C PHE A 28 25.18 -28.64 1.32
N GLU A 29 23.94 -29.10 1.35
CA GLU A 29 23.34 -29.87 0.26
C GLU A 29 23.15 -29.01 -0.99
N MET A 30 22.60 -27.79 -0.83
CA MET A 30 22.52 -26.82 -1.93
C MET A 30 23.90 -26.43 -2.46
N LEU A 31 24.87 -26.19 -1.58
CA LEU A 31 26.25 -25.89 -1.98
C LEU A 31 26.86 -27.06 -2.77
N THR A 32 26.56 -28.30 -2.38
CA THR A 32 27.01 -29.50 -3.10
C THR A 32 26.39 -29.55 -4.50
N TYR A 33 25.09 -29.29 -4.64
CA TYR A 33 24.44 -29.18 -5.95
C TYR A 33 24.97 -28.00 -6.78
N SER A 34 25.28 -26.85 -6.16
CA SER A 34 25.92 -25.71 -6.83
C SER A 34 27.26 -26.13 -7.44
N ILE A 35 28.08 -26.82 -6.66
CA ILE A 35 29.39 -27.31 -7.08
C ILE A 35 29.24 -28.32 -8.20
N LEU A 36 28.27 -29.25 -8.12
CA LEU A 36 28.07 -30.27 -9.14
C LEU A 36 27.62 -29.66 -10.48
N ILE A 37 26.67 -28.71 -10.44
CA ILE A 37 26.18 -28.01 -11.62
C ILE A 37 27.28 -27.11 -12.18
N PHE A 38 28.05 -26.42 -11.33
CA PHE A 38 29.23 -25.66 -11.74
C PHE A 38 30.25 -26.55 -12.47
N LEU A 39 30.61 -27.70 -11.91
CA LEU A 39 31.55 -28.64 -12.53
C LEU A 39 31.00 -29.11 -13.88
N THR A 40 29.71 -29.42 -13.97
CA THR A 40 29.05 -29.85 -15.21
C THR A 40 29.05 -28.73 -16.27
N ALA A 41 28.71 -27.50 -15.89
CA ALA A 41 28.75 -26.33 -16.76
C ALA A 41 30.18 -26.03 -17.24
N ASN A 42 31.17 -26.13 -16.37
CA ASN A 42 32.58 -25.99 -16.72
C ASN A 42 33.01 -27.06 -17.72
N ILE A 43 32.67 -28.33 -17.49
CA ILE A 43 32.96 -29.42 -18.42
C ILE A 43 32.35 -29.14 -19.81
N LEU A 44 31.12 -28.65 -19.86
CA LEU A 44 30.44 -28.29 -21.11
C LEU A 44 31.11 -27.09 -21.81
N ILE A 45 31.40 -26.02 -21.07
CA ILE A 45 32.08 -24.81 -21.58
C ILE A 45 33.49 -25.15 -22.07
N TYR A 46 34.22 -26.02 -21.37
CA TYR A 46 35.58 -26.43 -21.72
C TYR A 46 35.63 -27.27 -22.99
N ARG A 47 34.52 -27.93 -23.33
CA ARG A 47 34.35 -28.69 -24.58
C ARG A 47 33.97 -27.81 -25.79
N LEU A 48 33.74 -26.50 -25.62
CA LEU A 48 33.50 -25.59 -26.74
C LEU A 48 34.84 -25.12 -27.33
N PRO A 49 35.25 -25.59 -28.51
CA PRO A 49 36.58 -25.31 -29.08
C PRO A 49 36.76 -23.85 -29.50
N VAL A 50 35.67 -23.07 -29.55
CA VAL A 50 35.64 -21.69 -30.07
C VAL A 50 35.87 -20.64 -28.97
N LEU A 51 35.88 -21.02 -27.68
CA LEU A 51 36.04 -20.09 -26.56
C LEU A 51 37.50 -20.03 -26.07
N THR A 52 38.05 -18.82 -26.02
CA THR A 52 39.34 -18.56 -25.36
C THR A 52 39.28 -18.87 -23.87
N GLU A 53 40.43 -19.19 -23.26
CA GLU A 53 40.52 -19.56 -21.85
C GLU A 53 39.92 -18.49 -20.91
N ALA A 54 40.20 -17.21 -21.19
CA ALA A 54 39.63 -16.08 -20.46
C ALA A 54 38.09 -16.03 -20.51
N ARG A 55 37.48 -16.33 -21.66
CA ARG A 55 36.02 -16.41 -21.80
C ARG A 55 35.43 -17.56 -20.98
N ARG A 56 36.15 -18.69 -20.87
CA ARG A 56 35.72 -19.83 -20.05
C ARG A 56 35.70 -19.50 -18.56
N TYR A 57 36.75 -18.85 -18.05
CA TYR A 57 36.78 -18.40 -16.65
C TYR A 57 35.66 -17.38 -16.37
N TYR A 58 35.43 -16.44 -17.27
CA TYR A 58 34.36 -15.45 -17.13
C TYR A 58 32.97 -16.10 -17.04
N LEU A 59 32.65 -17.01 -17.97
CA LEU A 59 31.36 -17.73 -17.97
C LEU A 59 31.19 -18.58 -16.71
N SER A 60 32.27 -19.20 -16.24
CA SER A 60 32.26 -20.02 -15.03
C SER A 60 32.00 -19.17 -13.78
N ALA A 61 32.68 -18.03 -13.66
CA ALA A 61 32.44 -17.07 -12.57
C ALA A 61 31.00 -16.52 -12.60
N LEU A 62 30.49 -16.17 -13.79
CA LEU A 62 29.10 -15.73 -13.96
C LEU A 62 28.12 -16.81 -13.53
N PHE A 63 28.38 -18.07 -13.89
CA PHE A 63 27.53 -19.19 -13.49
C PHE A 63 27.52 -19.40 -11.96
N ILE A 64 28.68 -19.34 -11.29
CA ILE A 64 28.76 -19.38 -9.82
C ILE A 64 27.93 -18.27 -9.21
N ALA A 65 28.08 -17.04 -9.71
CA ALA A 65 27.39 -15.87 -9.17
C ALA A 65 25.87 -16.03 -9.30
N ILE A 66 25.38 -16.40 -10.49
CA ILE A 66 23.95 -16.64 -10.74
C ILE A 66 23.43 -17.76 -9.83
N PHE A 67 24.13 -18.90 -9.76
CA PHE A 67 23.69 -20.04 -8.94
C PHE A 67 23.67 -19.71 -7.45
N SER A 68 24.68 -18.98 -6.95
CA SER A 68 24.74 -18.56 -5.55
C SER A 68 23.58 -17.64 -5.19
N ILE A 69 23.25 -16.68 -6.08
CA ILE A 69 22.09 -15.80 -5.91
C ILE A 69 20.80 -16.60 -5.89
N LEU A 70 20.61 -17.52 -6.84
CA LEU A 70 19.41 -18.38 -6.90
C LEU A 70 19.28 -19.30 -5.69
N SER A 71 20.40 -19.82 -5.16
CA SER A 71 20.41 -20.67 -3.97
C SER A 71 20.03 -19.89 -2.72
N VAL A 72 20.64 -18.71 -2.51
CA VAL A 72 20.29 -17.82 -1.39
C VAL A 72 18.82 -17.41 -1.48
N GLU A 73 18.33 -17.07 -2.68
CA GLU A 73 16.93 -16.69 -2.88
C GLU A 73 15.96 -17.86 -2.60
N GLY A 74 16.24 -19.06 -3.13
CA GLY A 74 15.45 -20.26 -2.86
C GLY A 74 15.41 -20.59 -1.37
N PHE A 75 16.55 -20.46 -0.68
CA PHE A 75 16.63 -20.62 0.77
C PHE A 75 15.81 -19.60 1.54
N LEU A 76 15.94 -18.32 1.18
CA LEU A 76 15.18 -17.26 1.83
C LEU A 76 13.68 -17.45 1.60
N ARG A 77 13.25 -17.91 0.42
CA ARG A 77 11.83 -18.24 0.16
C ARG A 77 11.29 -19.35 1.04
N ILE A 78 12.10 -20.38 1.31
CA ILE A 78 11.70 -21.49 2.19
C ILE A 78 11.62 -21.04 3.66
N THR A 79 12.54 -20.18 4.09
CA THR A 79 12.68 -19.82 5.51
C THR A 79 11.91 -18.58 5.92
N GLN A 80 11.60 -17.70 4.97
CA GLN A 80 10.90 -16.46 5.22
C GLN A 80 9.48 -16.56 4.67
N ASN A 81 8.50 -16.67 5.57
CA ASN A 81 7.06 -16.58 5.26
C ASN A 81 6.64 -15.12 4.91
N ILE A 82 7.47 -14.43 4.12
CA ILE A 82 7.38 -12.99 3.80
C ILE A 82 6.54 -12.74 2.55
N GLU A 83 6.08 -13.77 1.84
CA GLU A 83 5.46 -13.60 0.52
C GLU A 83 4.13 -12.83 0.52
N ALA A 84 3.37 -12.83 1.61
CA ALA A 84 1.99 -12.36 1.55
C ALA A 84 1.79 -10.83 1.64
N SER A 85 2.77 -10.07 2.16
CA SER A 85 2.69 -8.60 2.16
C SER A 85 3.32 -7.96 0.93
N LYS A 86 3.78 -8.76 -0.05
CA LYS A 86 4.51 -8.23 -1.19
C LYS A 86 3.51 -7.66 -2.20
N LEU A 87 3.69 -6.39 -2.49
CA LEU A 87 3.15 -5.74 -3.67
C LEU A 87 3.98 -6.19 -4.88
N TYR A 88 3.29 -6.41 -6.00
CA TYR A 88 3.87 -6.75 -7.29
C TYR A 88 3.28 -5.80 -8.33
N HIS A 89 4.11 -5.39 -9.29
CA HIS A 89 3.58 -4.81 -10.52
C HIS A 89 2.92 -5.93 -11.32
N SER A 90 1.68 -5.74 -11.77
CA SER A 90 1.06 -6.71 -12.68
C SER A 90 1.87 -6.76 -13.98
N PRO A 91 2.44 -7.92 -14.38
CA PRO A 91 3.20 -7.99 -15.63
C PRO A 91 2.37 -7.63 -16.88
N ASP A 92 1.05 -7.85 -16.83
CA ASP A 92 0.12 -7.49 -17.90
C ASP A 92 -0.27 -6.01 -17.88
N TYR A 93 -0.05 -5.35 -16.73
CA TYR A 93 -0.39 -3.95 -16.45
C TYR A 93 0.69 -3.34 -15.55
N PRO A 94 1.87 -2.98 -16.08
CA PRO A 94 3.03 -2.61 -15.27
C PRO A 94 2.82 -1.43 -14.33
N SER A 95 1.94 -0.53 -14.74
CA SER A 95 1.51 0.60 -13.92
C SER A 95 0.64 0.18 -12.72
N LEU A 96 0.26 -1.08 -12.59
CA LEU A 96 -0.66 -1.53 -11.56
C LEU A 96 0.09 -2.25 -10.44
N ASN A 97 0.08 -1.71 -9.22
CA ASN A 97 0.48 -2.48 -8.05
C ASN A 97 -0.70 -3.29 -7.54
N ILE A 98 -0.49 -4.58 -7.31
CA ILE A 98 -1.44 -5.50 -6.68
C ILE A 98 -0.71 -6.40 -5.67
N PHE A 99 -1.44 -6.97 -4.72
CA PHE A 99 -0.87 -8.03 -3.90
C PHE A 99 -0.80 -9.34 -4.68
N LYS A 100 -0.01 -10.30 -4.17
CA LYS A 100 -0.08 -11.68 -4.66
C LYS A 100 -1.50 -12.22 -4.51
N GLU A 101 -1.99 -12.91 -5.54
CA GLU A 101 -3.31 -13.57 -5.54
C GLU A 101 -3.42 -14.61 -4.41
N SER A 102 -4.59 -14.70 -3.78
CA SER A 102 -4.92 -15.68 -2.73
C SER A 102 -3.91 -15.74 -1.57
N ALA A 103 -3.21 -14.64 -1.32
CA ALA A 103 -2.21 -14.53 -0.26
C ALA A 103 -2.88 -14.44 1.11
N SER A 104 -2.16 -14.87 2.15
CA SER A 104 -2.57 -14.73 3.54
C SER A 104 -1.42 -14.14 4.34
N TYR A 105 -1.64 -12.96 4.91
CA TYR A 105 -0.66 -12.24 5.72
C TYR A 105 -1.09 -12.20 7.18
N SER A 106 -0.12 -12.37 8.08
CA SER A 106 -0.29 -12.16 9.51
C SER A 106 1.02 -11.70 10.11
N ALA A 107 0.99 -10.59 10.83
CA ALA A 107 2.12 -10.07 11.58
C ALA A 107 1.68 -9.56 12.95
N GLU A 108 2.56 -9.78 13.92
CA GLU A 108 2.43 -9.23 15.28
C GLU A 108 3.43 -8.09 15.46
N ASN A 109 3.07 -7.13 16.31
CA ASN A 109 3.92 -5.98 16.62
C ASN A 109 4.29 -5.14 15.38
N VAL A 110 3.33 -4.95 14.45
CA VAL A 110 3.43 -3.92 13.42
C VAL A 110 3.27 -2.55 14.08
N PHE A 111 3.87 -1.51 13.52
CA PHE A 111 3.79 -0.13 14.01
C PHE A 111 3.73 0.83 12.82
N GLY A 112 3.51 2.11 13.09
CA GLY A 112 3.32 3.11 12.05
C GLY A 112 4.59 3.47 11.27
N ASP A 113 4.41 4.10 10.12
CA ASP A 113 5.47 4.50 9.18
C ASP A 113 6.28 5.72 9.61
N LEU A 114 5.85 6.46 10.65
CA LEU A 114 6.52 7.69 11.09
C LEU A 114 7.54 7.49 12.21
N ILE A 115 7.77 6.25 12.67
CA ILE A 115 8.75 5.97 13.71
C ILE A 115 10.03 5.34 13.17
N HIS A 116 11.17 5.85 13.66
CA HIS A 116 12.48 5.25 13.43
C HIS A 116 12.67 4.02 14.34
N PRO A 117 13.26 2.90 13.86
CA PRO A 117 13.58 1.73 14.70
C PRO A 117 14.54 1.97 15.88
N ASN A 118 15.19 3.14 15.93
CA ASN A 118 16.10 3.56 17.00
C ASN A 118 15.46 4.63 17.89
N ALA A 119 14.24 5.09 17.57
CA ALA A 119 13.43 5.82 18.52
C ALA A 119 13.20 4.92 19.73
N ASN A 120 13.06 5.52 20.91
CA ASN A 120 12.75 4.74 22.10
C ASN A 120 11.49 3.92 21.81
N LYS A 121 11.55 2.59 21.97
CA LYS A 121 10.41 1.66 21.77
C LYS A 121 9.11 2.09 22.47
N ILE A 122 9.22 2.99 23.44
CA ILE A 122 8.14 3.59 24.21
C ILE A 122 7.19 4.42 23.33
N GLU A 123 7.64 4.91 22.17
CA GLU A 123 6.83 5.74 21.25
C GLU A 123 6.06 4.91 20.21
N CYS A 124 6.43 3.63 20.00
CA CYS A 124 5.76 2.73 19.07
C CYS A 124 4.40 2.27 19.57
N GLN A 125 3.38 2.33 18.72
CA GLN A 125 2.06 1.79 18.97
C GLN A 125 1.92 0.45 18.24
N PHE A 126 2.40 -0.61 18.91
CA PHE A 126 2.40 -1.96 18.37
C PHE A 126 0.98 -2.53 18.18
N ARG A 127 0.76 -3.16 17.03
CA ARG A 127 -0.54 -3.68 16.59
C ARG A 127 -0.35 -5.06 15.98
N ASN A 128 -1.46 -5.79 15.86
CA ASN A 128 -1.50 -7.00 15.06
C ASN A 128 -2.19 -6.67 13.75
N GLN A 129 -1.73 -7.31 12.67
CA GLN A 129 -2.28 -7.13 11.34
C GLN A 129 -2.43 -8.49 10.70
N SER A 130 -3.61 -8.75 10.14
CA SER A 130 -3.85 -9.92 9.32
C SER A 130 -4.83 -9.61 8.21
N PHE A 131 -4.57 -10.14 7.01
CA PHE A 131 -5.46 -10.02 5.87
C PHE A 131 -5.29 -11.17 4.88
N LYS A 132 -6.24 -11.28 3.96
CA LYS A 132 -6.17 -12.16 2.81
C LYS A 132 -6.51 -11.38 1.56
N THR A 133 -5.93 -11.81 0.43
CA THR A 133 -6.26 -11.28 -0.89
C THR A 133 -7.11 -12.29 -1.66
N ASP A 134 -7.89 -11.79 -2.60
CA ASP A 134 -8.68 -12.59 -3.53
C ASP A 134 -7.84 -13.12 -4.70
N GLU A 135 -8.49 -13.79 -5.66
CA GLU A 135 -7.87 -14.28 -6.89
C GLU A 135 -7.38 -13.19 -7.86
N GLN A 136 -7.67 -11.91 -7.59
CA GLN A 136 -7.16 -10.77 -8.37
C GLN A 136 -6.09 -9.98 -7.60
N GLY A 137 -5.73 -10.40 -6.38
CA GLY A 137 -4.71 -9.72 -5.58
C GLY A 137 -5.23 -8.51 -4.81
N TYR A 138 -6.54 -8.39 -4.60
CA TYR A 138 -7.15 -7.31 -3.82
C TYR A 138 -7.70 -7.79 -2.47
N LEU A 139 -7.93 -6.87 -1.53
CA LEU A 139 -8.43 -7.18 -0.19
C LEU A 139 -9.95 -7.41 -0.15
N ASN A 140 -10.43 -8.38 -0.92
CA ASN A 140 -11.85 -8.75 -0.95
C ASN A 140 -12.11 -10.16 -0.41
N SER A 141 -13.37 -10.41 -0.08
CA SER A 141 -13.85 -11.79 0.12
C SER A 141 -13.90 -12.53 -1.21
N SER A 142 -13.69 -13.84 -1.21
CA SER A 142 -13.81 -14.72 -2.39
C SER A 142 -15.20 -14.70 -3.05
N GLU A 143 -16.24 -14.21 -2.36
CA GLU A 143 -17.59 -14.06 -2.92
C GLU A 143 -17.79 -12.74 -3.70
N CYS A 144 -16.83 -11.81 -3.66
CA CYS A 144 -16.98 -10.45 -4.18
C CYS A 144 -17.40 -10.45 -5.66
N TYR A 145 -16.73 -11.27 -6.47
CA TYR A 145 -16.96 -11.37 -7.91
C TYR A 145 -18.08 -12.35 -8.29
N ALA A 146 -18.60 -13.14 -7.34
CA ALA A 146 -19.71 -14.07 -7.58
C ALA A 146 -21.07 -13.35 -7.66
N LYS A 147 -21.14 -12.10 -7.18
CA LYS A 147 -22.33 -11.25 -7.18
C LYS A 147 -22.06 -9.97 -7.95
N SER A 148 -23.12 -9.28 -8.37
CA SER A 148 -22.97 -7.91 -8.87
C SER A 148 -22.39 -7.01 -7.78
N ILE A 149 -21.53 -6.08 -8.17
CA ILE A 149 -20.90 -5.10 -7.30
C ILE A 149 -21.84 -3.91 -7.15
N ASP A 150 -22.20 -3.62 -5.91
CA ASP A 150 -22.99 -2.44 -5.56
C ASP A 150 -22.11 -1.21 -5.34
N ILE A 151 -20.91 -1.41 -4.78
CA ILE A 151 -19.94 -0.34 -4.55
C ILE A 151 -18.55 -0.81 -4.96
N MET A 152 -17.89 -0.07 -5.84
CA MET A 152 -16.47 -0.24 -6.16
C MET A 152 -15.66 0.86 -5.46
N ILE A 153 -14.56 0.49 -4.81
CA ILE A 153 -13.64 1.44 -4.16
C ILE A 153 -12.33 1.49 -4.93
N LEU A 154 -11.87 2.70 -5.24
CA LEU A 154 -10.50 3.01 -5.66
C LEU A 154 -9.84 3.86 -4.58
N GLY A 155 -8.53 3.71 -4.42
CA GLY A 155 -7.75 4.51 -3.48
C GLY A 155 -6.42 3.85 -3.13
N ASP A 156 -5.79 4.40 -2.11
CA ASP A 156 -4.44 4.08 -1.70
C ASP A 156 -4.40 3.30 -0.37
N SER A 157 -3.34 3.51 0.40
CA SER A 157 -3.14 2.89 1.72
C SER A 157 -4.23 3.24 2.75
N TYR A 158 -4.96 4.35 2.59
CA TYR A 158 -6.10 4.68 3.44
C TYR A 158 -7.30 3.77 3.20
N SER A 159 -7.35 3.14 2.02
CA SER A 159 -8.42 2.24 1.60
C SER A 159 -7.96 0.78 1.52
N SER A 160 -6.65 0.50 1.60
CA SER A 160 -6.07 -0.83 1.40
C SER A 160 -5.33 -1.42 2.60
N LEU A 161 -5.60 -0.93 3.82
CA LEU A 161 -5.00 -1.35 5.11
C LEU A 161 -3.67 -0.64 5.47
N SER A 162 -3.62 -0.05 6.67
CA SER A 162 -2.44 0.59 7.25
C SER A 162 -2.12 0.05 8.65
N ALA A 163 -1.17 -0.88 8.75
CA ALA A 163 -0.72 -1.51 10.01
C ALA A 163 -1.85 -1.77 11.04
N MET A 164 -3.04 -2.19 10.59
CA MET A 164 -4.23 -2.40 11.43
C MET A 164 -5.01 -3.64 11.00
N ASN A 165 -6.03 -4.03 11.78
CA ASN A 165 -6.90 -5.13 11.39
C ASN A 165 -7.86 -4.70 10.28
N LEU A 166 -8.09 -5.60 9.32
CA LEU A 166 -9.02 -5.38 8.20
C LEU A 166 -10.44 -5.05 8.69
N SER A 167 -10.85 -5.61 9.84
CA SER A 167 -12.17 -5.36 10.43
C SER A 167 -12.44 -3.92 10.85
N ASP A 168 -11.37 -3.13 11.01
CA ASP A 168 -11.38 -1.75 11.51
C ASP A 168 -11.18 -0.74 10.37
N LEU A 169 -10.88 -1.20 9.16
CA LEU A 169 -10.78 -0.38 7.96
C LEU A 169 -12.15 0.19 7.59
N TRP A 170 -12.18 1.46 7.17
CA TRP A 170 -13.45 2.15 6.87
C TRP A 170 -14.29 1.41 5.82
N VAL A 171 -13.64 0.76 4.84
CA VAL A 171 -14.32 -0.03 3.80
C VAL A 171 -15.12 -1.18 4.42
N GLU A 172 -14.54 -1.91 5.37
CA GLU A 172 -15.21 -3.02 6.04
C GLU A 172 -16.24 -2.55 7.07
N LEU A 173 -15.97 -1.43 7.75
CA LEU A 173 -16.96 -0.78 8.60
C LEU A 173 -18.18 -0.31 7.79
N LEU A 174 -17.97 0.23 6.59
CA LEU A 174 -19.02 0.60 5.66
C LEU A 174 -19.78 -0.63 5.18
N ARG A 175 -19.08 -1.68 4.72
CA ARG A 175 -19.67 -2.95 4.26
C ARG A 175 -20.66 -3.52 5.27
N LYS A 176 -20.28 -3.56 6.56
CA LYS A 176 -21.14 -4.03 7.67
C LYS A 176 -22.44 -3.21 7.83
N ARG A 177 -22.40 -1.93 7.52
CA ARG A 177 -23.53 -1.00 7.71
C ARG A 177 -24.49 -0.96 6.54
N VAL A 178 -23.95 -0.86 5.32
CA VAL A 178 -24.78 -0.80 4.12
C VAL A 178 -25.30 -2.19 3.73
N LYS A 179 -24.61 -3.27 4.14
CA LYS A 179 -24.93 -4.65 3.75
C LYS A 179 -24.99 -4.85 2.23
N LEU A 180 -24.14 -4.13 1.52
CA LEU A 180 -23.97 -4.17 0.07
C LEU A 180 -22.69 -4.93 -0.29
N ASN A 181 -22.61 -5.44 -1.52
CA ASN A 181 -21.42 -6.06 -2.06
C ASN A 181 -20.40 -4.98 -2.46
N ILE A 182 -19.38 -4.80 -1.62
CA ILE A 182 -18.30 -3.84 -1.85
C ILE A 182 -17.08 -4.56 -2.44
N CYS A 183 -16.60 -4.08 -3.59
CA CYS A 183 -15.34 -4.49 -4.20
C CYS A 183 -14.29 -3.40 -3.99
N ASN A 184 -13.28 -3.71 -3.18
CA ASN A 184 -12.19 -2.81 -2.87
C ASN A 184 -11.01 -3.10 -3.78
N LEU A 185 -10.66 -2.16 -4.66
CA LEU A 185 -9.50 -2.23 -5.54
C LEU A 185 -8.34 -1.38 -5.05
N ALA A 186 -8.45 -0.79 -3.85
CA ALA A 186 -7.39 0.03 -3.29
C ALA A 186 -6.15 -0.81 -2.96
N VAL A 187 -4.98 -0.22 -3.19
CA VAL A 187 -3.68 -0.84 -2.89
C VAL A 187 -2.71 0.20 -2.35
N SER A 188 -1.94 -0.17 -1.33
CA SER A 188 -1.07 0.75 -0.61
C SER A 188 0.03 1.25 -1.54
N GLY A 189 0.22 2.57 -1.59
CA GLY A 189 1.22 3.19 -2.46
C GLY A 189 0.80 3.26 -3.93
N ASN A 190 -0.44 2.87 -4.28
CA ASN A 190 -1.03 3.38 -5.51
C ASN A 190 -1.27 4.88 -5.37
N GLU A 191 -1.22 5.53 -6.52
CA GLU A 191 -1.50 6.93 -6.71
C GLU A 191 -2.64 7.00 -7.75
N PRO A 192 -3.23 8.19 -8.03
CA PRO A 192 -4.43 8.30 -8.86
C PRO A 192 -4.32 7.66 -10.25
N TYR A 193 -3.12 7.67 -10.86
CA TYR A 193 -2.93 7.04 -12.16
C TYR A 193 -3.07 5.51 -12.08
N GLN A 194 -2.49 4.86 -11.07
CA GLN A 194 -2.56 3.41 -10.87
C GLN A 194 -3.97 2.97 -10.47
N GLU A 195 -4.69 3.81 -9.74
CA GLU A 195 -6.11 3.63 -9.41
C GLU A 195 -6.99 3.73 -10.65
N PHE A 196 -6.72 4.69 -11.53
CA PHE A 196 -7.36 4.80 -12.83
C PHE A 196 -7.14 3.55 -13.70
N VAL A 197 -5.90 3.05 -13.77
CA VAL A 197 -5.58 1.80 -14.48
C VAL A 197 -6.32 0.61 -13.84
N SER A 198 -6.40 0.54 -12.50
CA SER A 198 -7.18 -0.48 -11.78
C SER A 198 -8.63 -0.50 -12.25
N PHE A 199 -9.27 0.66 -12.33
CA PHE A 199 -10.64 0.78 -12.84
C PHE A 199 -10.76 0.29 -14.28
N CYS A 200 -9.89 0.78 -15.17
CA CYS A 200 -9.90 0.41 -16.59
C CYS A 200 -9.79 -1.11 -16.80
N VAL A 201 -8.97 -1.79 -16.01
CA VAL A 201 -8.78 -3.24 -16.07
C VAL A 201 -9.97 -3.99 -15.47
N MET A 202 -10.44 -3.56 -14.30
CA MET A 202 -11.41 -4.33 -13.53
C MET A 202 -12.86 -4.13 -14.00
N LYS A 203 -13.19 -2.98 -14.62
CA LYS A 203 -14.56 -2.71 -15.10
C LYS A 203 -15.09 -3.72 -16.12
N GLU A 204 -14.20 -4.39 -16.86
CA GLU A 204 -14.58 -5.42 -17.85
C GLU A 204 -14.66 -6.84 -17.25
N LYS A 205 -14.08 -7.04 -16.06
CA LYS A 205 -14.03 -8.35 -15.39
C LYS A 205 -15.18 -8.58 -14.42
N VAL A 206 -15.93 -7.53 -14.08
CA VAL A 206 -16.94 -7.56 -13.03
C VAL A 206 -18.31 -7.15 -13.55
N ARG A 207 -19.35 -7.57 -12.83
CA ARG A 207 -20.72 -7.14 -13.08
C ARG A 207 -21.10 -6.10 -12.04
N PHE A 208 -21.76 -5.04 -12.46
CA PHE A 208 -22.28 -4.00 -11.57
C PHE A 208 -23.76 -4.22 -11.31
N SER A 209 -24.25 -3.80 -10.14
CA SER A 209 -25.68 -3.73 -9.86
C SER A 209 -26.29 -2.53 -10.58
N ASP A 210 -27.61 -2.50 -10.67
CA ASP A 210 -28.33 -1.28 -11.00
C ASP A 210 -28.04 -0.24 -9.89
N ASN A 211 -27.66 0.98 -10.26
CA ASN A 211 -27.26 2.05 -9.35
C ASN A 211 -25.97 1.78 -8.55
N ALA A 212 -25.03 1.03 -9.13
CA ALA A 212 -23.72 0.86 -8.51
C ALA A 212 -23.02 2.21 -8.30
N VAL A 213 -22.21 2.30 -7.25
CA VAL A 213 -21.44 3.51 -6.90
C VAL A 213 -19.95 3.22 -7.04
N LEU A 214 -19.22 4.13 -7.68
CA LEU A 214 -17.76 4.13 -7.66
C LEU A 214 -17.31 5.18 -6.65
N ILE A 215 -16.70 4.75 -5.55
CA ILE A 215 -16.07 5.65 -4.57
C ILE A 215 -14.58 5.69 -4.84
N TRP A 216 -14.07 6.86 -5.23
CA TRP A 216 -12.66 7.08 -5.47
C TRP A 216 -12.09 7.96 -4.38
N GLN A 217 -11.29 7.38 -3.49
CA GLN A 217 -10.67 8.08 -2.38
C GLN A 217 -9.39 8.76 -2.82
N PHE A 218 -9.26 10.03 -2.46
CA PHE A 218 -8.05 10.84 -2.62
C PHE A 218 -7.52 11.25 -1.24
N PHE A 219 -6.20 11.21 -1.07
CA PHE A 219 -5.46 11.61 0.11
C PHE A 219 -4.63 12.87 -0.16
N GLU A 220 -4.76 13.83 0.75
CA GLU A 220 -4.09 15.13 0.64
C GLU A 220 -2.56 15.08 0.59
N GLY A 221 -1.94 14.03 1.17
CA GLY A 221 -0.50 13.99 1.39
C GLY A 221 0.35 13.61 0.17
N ASN A 222 -0.17 12.82 -0.76
CA ASN A 222 0.60 12.17 -1.83
C ASN A 222 -0.07 12.18 -3.21
N ASP A 223 -1.40 12.33 -3.31
CA ASP A 223 -2.08 12.11 -4.60
C ASP A 223 -1.96 13.24 -5.62
N PHE A 224 -1.52 14.43 -5.20
CA PHE A 224 -1.35 15.54 -6.14
C PHE A 224 -0.01 15.51 -6.88
N ASN A 225 1.11 15.44 -6.14
CA ASN A 225 2.46 15.56 -6.68
C ASN A 225 3.04 14.20 -7.08
N THR A 226 2.39 13.56 -8.03
CA THR A 226 2.60 12.15 -8.38
C THR A 226 2.93 11.94 -9.85
N PHE A 227 3.38 10.74 -10.19
CA PHE A 227 3.63 10.34 -11.56
C PHE A 227 2.32 9.97 -12.28
N TYR A 228 2.06 10.64 -13.40
CA TYR A 228 1.02 10.26 -14.34
C TYR A 228 1.68 9.60 -15.54
N GLY A 229 1.30 8.35 -15.84
CA GLY A 229 1.71 7.66 -17.05
C GLY A 229 0.93 8.13 -18.28
N GLU A 230 0.95 7.32 -19.34
CA GLU A 230 0.17 7.60 -20.55
C GLU A 230 -1.34 7.46 -20.27
N ILE A 231 -2.07 8.55 -20.37
CA ILE A 231 -3.53 8.54 -20.21
C ILE A 231 -4.16 8.09 -21.54
N ARG A 232 -4.93 7.01 -21.48
CA ARG A 232 -5.57 6.39 -22.64
C ARG A 232 -7.08 6.36 -22.44
N GLU A 233 -7.81 7.09 -23.28
CA GLU A 233 -9.28 7.13 -23.25
C GLU A 233 -9.93 5.77 -23.53
N ASP A 234 -9.24 4.87 -24.24
CA ASP A 234 -9.73 3.52 -24.57
C ASP A 234 -9.62 2.52 -23.41
N CYS A 235 -9.01 2.92 -22.29
CA CYS A 235 -8.72 2.06 -21.13
C CYS A 235 -7.93 0.78 -21.47
N ASN A 236 -7.26 0.70 -22.63
CA ASN A 236 -6.54 -0.49 -23.04
C ASN A 236 -5.08 -0.45 -22.56
N TYR A 237 -4.87 -0.83 -21.30
CA TYR A 237 -3.55 -0.81 -20.67
C TYR A 237 -2.74 -2.10 -20.82
N LYS A 238 -3.19 -3.03 -21.67
CA LYS A 238 -2.48 -4.29 -21.84
C LYS A 238 -1.14 -4.05 -22.53
N THR A 239 -0.06 -4.51 -21.91
CA THR A 239 1.27 -4.33 -22.47
C THR A 239 1.64 -5.40 -23.47
N ASP A 240 2.62 -5.08 -24.31
CA ASP A 240 3.26 -6.06 -25.18
C ASP A 240 4.09 -7.07 -24.38
N TYR A 241 4.47 -8.17 -25.05
CA TYR A 241 5.20 -9.27 -24.45
C TYR A 241 6.60 -8.88 -23.91
N ILE A 242 7.29 -7.93 -24.56
CA ILE A 242 8.62 -7.52 -24.14
C ILE A 242 8.55 -6.69 -22.86
N THR A 243 7.60 -5.76 -22.79
CA THR A 243 7.32 -4.98 -21.59
C THR A 243 6.90 -5.91 -20.43
N HIS A 244 6.01 -6.87 -20.69
CA HIS A 244 5.62 -7.88 -19.69
C HIS A 244 6.83 -8.65 -19.13
N LEU A 245 7.75 -9.07 -20.00
CA LEU A 245 8.95 -9.80 -19.58
C LEU A 245 9.88 -8.92 -18.74
N ASN A 246 10.10 -7.68 -19.14
CA ASN A 246 10.92 -6.72 -18.40
C ASN A 246 10.36 -6.47 -16.99
N GLU A 247 9.05 -6.29 -16.90
CA GLU A 247 8.36 -6.03 -15.63
C GLU A 247 8.33 -7.26 -14.73
N SER A 248 8.18 -8.45 -15.32
CA SER A 248 8.37 -9.71 -14.60
C SER A 248 9.78 -9.83 -14.01
N LEU A 249 10.80 -9.39 -14.74
CA LEU A 249 12.19 -9.38 -14.29
C LEU A 249 12.46 -8.31 -13.21
N GLU A 250 11.90 -7.12 -13.36
CA GLU A 250 12.01 -6.05 -12.35
C GLU A 250 11.25 -6.43 -11.07
N ASN A 251 10.06 -7.00 -11.18
CA ASN A 251 9.37 -7.60 -10.04
C ASN A 251 10.22 -8.68 -9.36
N PHE A 252 10.83 -9.58 -10.13
CA PHE A 252 11.72 -10.60 -9.58
C PHE A 252 12.90 -9.97 -8.84
N ARG A 253 13.47 -8.87 -9.36
CA ARG A 253 14.56 -8.12 -8.69
C ARG A 253 14.07 -7.42 -7.43
N GLY A 254 13.00 -6.64 -7.50
CA GLY A 254 12.48 -5.84 -6.40
C GLY A 254 11.94 -6.69 -5.25
N THR A 255 11.35 -7.85 -5.57
CA THR A 255 10.73 -8.74 -4.57
C THR A 255 11.65 -9.87 -4.07
N ASN A 256 12.88 -9.94 -4.57
CA ASN A 256 13.90 -10.89 -4.11
C ASN A 256 14.22 -10.63 -2.63
N ASN A 257 14.26 -11.70 -1.84
CA ASN A 257 14.48 -11.61 -0.39
C ASN A 257 15.87 -11.05 -0.02
N VAL A 258 16.87 -11.21 -0.89
CA VAL A 258 18.19 -10.58 -0.75
C VAL A 258 18.07 -9.06 -0.79
N ASN A 259 17.31 -8.49 -1.73
CA ASN A 259 17.11 -7.04 -1.81
C ASN A 259 16.34 -6.53 -0.59
N ILE A 260 15.33 -7.27 -0.13
CA ILE A 260 14.60 -6.94 1.10
C ILE A 260 15.55 -6.96 2.30
N LEU A 261 16.40 -7.98 2.42
CA LEU A 261 17.37 -8.07 3.50
C LEU A 261 18.37 -6.90 3.43
N ILE A 262 18.86 -6.56 2.23
CA ILE A 262 19.75 -5.41 2.02
C ILE A 262 19.05 -4.10 2.39
N ASN A 263 17.80 -3.89 1.97
CA ASN A 263 17.04 -2.68 2.29
C ASN A 263 16.77 -2.55 3.79
N ARG A 264 16.42 -3.65 4.45
CA ARG A 264 16.27 -3.72 5.91
C ARG A 264 17.58 -3.44 6.64
N LEU A 265 18.68 -4.07 6.22
CA LEU A 265 20.00 -3.88 6.84
C LEU A 265 20.57 -2.49 6.58
N SER A 266 20.27 -1.89 5.43
CA SER A 266 20.70 -0.52 5.10
C SER A 266 19.81 0.56 5.72
N GLY A 267 18.65 0.18 6.29
CA GLY A 267 17.68 1.13 6.81
C GLY A 267 17.08 2.04 5.74
N LYS A 268 17.10 1.62 4.46
CA LYS A 268 16.56 2.40 3.33
C LYS A 268 15.06 2.62 3.42
N ASP A 269 14.35 1.70 4.07
CA ASP A 269 12.89 1.79 4.25
C ASP A 269 12.49 2.77 5.36
N LEU A 270 13.45 3.47 5.96
CA LEU A 270 13.22 4.38 7.07
C LEU A 270 13.05 5.80 6.59
N ILE A 271 12.01 6.47 7.09
CA ILE A 271 11.83 7.90 6.88
C ILE A 271 12.97 8.64 7.60
N PRO A 272 13.78 9.43 6.88
CA PRO A 272 14.83 10.22 7.51
C PRO A 272 14.26 11.23 8.52
N GLN A 273 14.89 11.37 9.70
CA GLN A 273 14.43 12.28 10.75
C GLN A 273 14.28 13.74 10.29
N ASN A 274 15.14 14.17 9.36
CA ASN A 274 15.04 15.51 8.79
C ASN A 274 13.80 15.72 7.91
N LYS A 275 13.04 14.68 7.58
CA LYS A 275 11.73 14.75 6.91
C LYS A 275 10.54 14.79 7.87
N LEU A 276 10.75 14.62 9.17
CA LEU A 276 9.68 14.66 10.17
C LEU A 276 9.61 16.04 10.83
N VAL A 277 8.39 16.44 11.20
CA VAL A 277 8.07 17.53 12.11
C VAL A 277 7.48 16.92 13.36
N GLU A 278 8.11 17.18 14.51
CA GLU A 278 7.59 16.76 15.81
C GLU A 278 6.64 17.84 16.35
N ILE A 279 5.49 17.40 16.85
CA ILE A 279 4.49 18.24 17.50
C ILE A 279 4.27 17.67 18.90
N GLU A 280 4.53 18.47 19.93
CA GLU A 280 4.28 18.09 21.32
C GLU A 280 2.77 18.10 21.62
N THR A 281 2.24 17.01 22.15
CA THR A 281 0.81 16.87 22.47
C THR A 281 0.62 16.45 23.93
N LYS A 282 -0.62 16.54 24.45
CA LYS A 282 -0.96 16.03 25.80
C LYS A 282 -0.65 14.55 25.98
N SER A 283 -0.65 13.77 24.90
CA SER A 283 -0.48 12.32 24.91
C SER A 283 0.91 11.85 24.48
N GLY A 284 1.84 12.79 24.28
CA GLY A 284 3.21 12.52 23.81
C GLY A 284 3.51 13.23 22.49
N LYS A 285 4.56 12.77 21.80
CA LYS A 285 4.99 13.35 20.53
C LYS A 285 4.18 12.79 19.37
N MET A 286 3.74 13.69 18.51
CA MET A 286 3.12 13.35 17.24
C MET A 286 4.09 13.72 16.11
N HIS A 287 4.26 12.81 15.16
CA HIS A 287 5.08 13.07 13.98
C HIS A 287 4.21 13.39 12.77
N CYS A 288 4.76 14.28 11.92
CA CYS A 288 4.19 14.74 10.67
C CYS A 288 5.26 14.72 9.57
N LEU A 289 4.89 14.34 8.35
CA LEU A 289 5.82 14.43 7.21
C LEU A 289 5.89 15.87 6.70
N LYS A 290 7.10 16.41 6.55
CA LYS A 290 7.34 17.74 5.96
C LYS A 290 6.77 17.84 4.55
N ASP A 291 6.91 16.77 3.77
CA ASP A 291 6.42 16.70 2.40
C ASP A 291 4.87 16.84 2.38
N TYR A 292 4.17 16.24 3.36
CA TYR A 292 2.71 16.39 3.50
C TYR A 292 2.31 17.79 3.94
N ILE A 293 3.04 18.40 4.89
CA ILE A 293 2.78 19.80 5.28
C ILE A 293 2.93 20.73 4.07
N LYS A 294 3.98 20.53 3.27
CA LYS A 294 4.19 21.31 2.05
C LYS A 294 3.04 21.14 1.05
N ALA A 295 2.55 19.90 0.87
CA ALA A 295 1.42 19.63 -0.02
C ALA A 295 0.13 20.34 0.45
N VAL A 296 -0.15 20.32 1.76
CA VAL A 296 -1.30 21.01 2.38
C VAL A 296 -1.23 22.52 2.20
N GLU A 297 -0.03 23.09 2.36
CA GLU A 297 0.22 24.53 2.33
C GLU A 297 0.35 25.09 0.90
N MET A 298 0.35 24.23 -0.13
CA MET A 298 0.45 24.64 -1.53
C MET A 298 -0.76 25.51 -1.92
N PRO A 299 -0.55 26.74 -2.45
CA PRO A 299 -1.63 27.60 -2.90
C PRO A 299 -2.43 26.98 -4.04
N LEU A 300 -3.73 27.30 -4.12
CA LEU A 300 -4.60 26.79 -5.18
C LEU A 300 -4.09 27.20 -6.56
N GLU A 301 -3.61 28.42 -6.71
CA GLU A 301 -3.12 28.97 -7.98
C GLU A 301 -1.91 28.18 -8.50
N GLU A 302 -0.98 27.79 -7.61
CA GLU A 302 0.17 26.95 -7.96
C GLU A 302 -0.27 25.54 -8.39
N ILE A 303 -1.28 24.98 -7.71
CA ILE A 303 -1.85 23.68 -8.03
C ILE A 303 -2.54 23.72 -9.41
N GLU A 304 -3.38 24.72 -9.67
CA GLU A 304 -4.15 24.87 -10.91
C GLU A 304 -3.26 25.07 -12.15
N GLU A 305 -2.10 25.70 -12.00
CA GLU A 305 -1.13 25.92 -13.09
C GLU A 305 -0.23 24.69 -13.40
N SER A 306 -0.31 23.64 -12.58
CA SER A 306 0.51 22.43 -12.74
C SER A 306 0.03 21.51 -13.87
N ASN A 307 0.93 20.65 -14.37
CA ASN A 307 0.54 19.61 -15.33
C ASN A 307 -0.29 18.51 -14.65
N GLU A 308 -0.01 18.25 -13.37
CA GLU A 308 -0.67 17.28 -12.51
C GLU A 308 -2.17 17.58 -12.39
N ALA A 309 -2.57 18.85 -12.25
CA ALA A 309 -3.98 19.24 -12.25
C ALA A 309 -4.68 18.92 -13.59
N GLY A 310 -3.99 19.15 -14.71
CA GLY A 310 -4.50 18.80 -16.05
C GLY A 310 -4.70 17.29 -16.22
N ASN A 311 -3.68 16.51 -15.86
CA ASN A 311 -3.72 15.04 -15.93
C ASN A 311 -4.80 14.46 -15.01
N LEU A 312 -4.92 14.99 -13.79
CA LEU A 312 -5.93 14.58 -12.82
C LEU A 312 -7.35 14.84 -13.33
N ASN A 313 -7.59 16.03 -13.91
CA ASN A 313 -8.87 16.35 -14.54
C ASN A 313 -9.18 15.38 -15.68
N GLU A 314 -8.20 15.05 -16.51
CA GLU A 314 -8.37 14.13 -17.63
C GLU A 314 -8.77 12.71 -17.16
N ILE A 315 -8.09 12.13 -16.18
CA ILE A 315 -8.45 10.80 -15.67
C ILE A 315 -9.80 10.78 -14.96
N ILE A 316 -10.16 11.84 -14.21
CA ILE A 316 -11.48 11.96 -13.57
C ILE A 316 -12.58 12.08 -14.63
N LYS A 317 -12.34 12.86 -15.68
CA LYS A 317 -13.26 12.97 -16.82
C LYS A 317 -13.49 11.62 -17.50
N ILE A 318 -12.43 10.84 -17.76
CA ILE A 318 -12.53 9.52 -18.37
C ILE A 318 -13.32 8.57 -17.47
N ILE A 319 -12.97 8.48 -16.18
CA ILE A 319 -13.68 7.63 -15.21
C ILE A 319 -15.14 8.02 -15.08
N SER A 320 -15.45 9.32 -15.01
CA SER A 320 -16.84 9.80 -14.92
C SER A 320 -17.64 9.37 -16.13
N ASN A 321 -17.11 9.58 -17.34
CA ASN A 321 -17.78 9.19 -18.59
C ASN A 321 -17.99 7.68 -18.68
N GLU A 322 -16.98 6.88 -18.36
CA GLU A 322 -17.07 5.42 -18.37
C GLU A 322 -18.04 4.88 -17.31
N SER A 323 -18.06 5.49 -16.12
CA SER A 323 -18.99 5.14 -15.05
C SER A 323 -20.43 5.42 -15.48
N GLN A 324 -20.71 6.61 -16.01
CA GLN A 324 -22.04 7.00 -16.47
C GLN A 324 -22.56 6.10 -17.62
N ARG A 325 -21.70 5.74 -18.58
CA ARG A 325 -22.04 4.79 -19.66
C ARG A 325 -22.49 3.43 -19.13
N ARG A 326 -22.02 3.04 -17.95
CA ARG A 326 -22.32 1.77 -17.27
C ARG A 326 -23.41 1.89 -16.22
N GLY A 327 -24.01 3.07 -16.04
CA GLY A 327 -24.99 3.32 -14.98
C GLY A 327 -24.38 3.30 -13.57
N ILE A 328 -23.08 3.55 -13.46
CA ILE A 328 -22.35 3.66 -12.20
C ILE A 328 -22.28 5.15 -11.82
N GLN A 329 -22.58 5.47 -10.57
CA GLN A 329 -22.51 6.83 -10.03
C GLN A 329 -21.10 7.09 -9.46
N PRO A 330 -20.29 7.98 -10.07
CA PRO A 330 -18.98 8.31 -9.54
C PRO A 330 -19.08 9.28 -8.35
N LEU A 331 -18.32 8.99 -7.30
CA LEU A 331 -18.20 9.75 -6.08
C LEU A 331 -16.73 9.83 -5.68
N ILE A 332 -16.21 11.03 -5.48
CA ILE A 332 -14.88 11.26 -4.91
C ILE A 332 -15.00 11.51 -3.40
N LEU A 333 -14.17 10.80 -2.62
CA LEU A 333 -13.97 10.99 -1.19
C LEU A 333 -12.62 11.62 -0.95
N PHE A 334 -12.57 12.82 -0.39
CA PHE A 334 -11.31 13.44 0.02
C PHE A 334 -11.02 13.16 1.50
N ILE A 335 -9.81 12.69 1.79
CA ILE A 335 -9.30 12.48 3.16
C ILE A 335 -8.15 13.46 3.42
N PRO A 336 -8.25 14.32 4.45
CA PRO A 336 -7.17 15.22 4.81
C PRO A 336 -5.98 14.49 5.45
N SER A 337 -4.81 15.11 5.36
CA SER A 337 -3.63 14.69 6.11
C SER A 337 -3.81 14.84 7.61
N LYS A 338 -3.12 13.98 8.36
CA LYS A 338 -2.95 14.10 9.81
C LYS A 338 -2.55 15.51 10.23
N CYS A 339 -1.66 16.13 9.45
CA CYS A 339 -1.08 17.42 9.77
C CYS A 339 -2.03 18.58 9.50
N SER A 340 -2.89 18.51 8.47
CA SER A 340 -3.89 19.55 8.23
C SER A 340 -4.98 19.58 9.31
N VAL A 341 -5.24 18.46 9.99
CA VAL A 341 -6.23 18.39 11.07
C VAL A 341 -5.59 18.57 12.45
N CYS A 342 -4.62 17.73 12.82
CA CYS A 342 -4.13 17.65 14.20
C CYS A 342 -3.26 18.84 14.59
N ARG A 343 -2.45 19.38 13.67
CA ARG A 343 -1.57 20.52 13.96
C ARG A 343 -2.38 21.75 14.37
N ILE A 344 -3.47 22.02 13.64
CA ILE A 344 -4.39 23.14 13.94
C ILE A 344 -4.99 23.00 15.34
N ILE A 345 -5.34 21.78 15.74
CA ILE A 345 -5.93 21.49 17.05
C ILE A 345 -4.92 21.67 18.18
N VAL A 346 -3.68 21.23 17.98
CA VAL A 346 -2.63 21.31 19.01
C VAL A 346 -2.11 22.74 19.17
N GLU A 347 -1.90 23.45 18.07
CA GLU A 347 -1.41 24.82 18.08
C GLU A 347 -2.51 25.86 18.40
N ASP A 348 -3.78 25.42 18.50
CA ASP A 348 -4.98 26.25 18.69
C ASP A 348 -5.04 27.44 17.71
N THR A 349 -4.62 27.20 16.46
CA THR A 349 -4.47 28.26 15.45
C THR A 349 -5.76 28.59 14.72
N SER A 350 -6.80 27.74 14.82
CA SER A 350 -8.09 27.99 14.20
C SER A 350 -9.26 27.33 14.93
N SER A 351 -10.41 28.00 14.90
CA SER A 351 -11.67 27.46 15.39
C SER A 351 -12.32 26.47 14.42
N SER A 352 -11.87 26.42 13.16
CA SER A 352 -12.47 25.64 12.07
C SER A 352 -11.45 24.98 11.14
N TYR A 353 -11.88 23.90 10.47
CA TYR A 353 -11.10 23.24 9.43
C TYR A 353 -10.94 24.14 8.20
N LYS A 354 -9.70 24.30 7.73
CA LYS A 354 -9.37 25.00 6.49
C LYS A 354 -9.04 23.95 5.42
N ARG A 355 -9.74 24.03 4.29
CA ARG A 355 -9.47 23.18 3.13
C ARG A 355 -8.14 23.55 2.49
N SER A 356 -7.41 22.56 1.97
CA SER A 356 -6.22 22.77 1.14
C SER A 356 -6.62 23.21 -0.27
N GLY A 357 -5.64 23.76 -1.00
CA GLY A 357 -5.81 24.05 -2.43
C GLY A 357 -6.17 22.78 -3.21
N PHE A 358 -5.60 21.63 -2.85
CA PHE A 358 -5.87 20.36 -3.53
C PHE A 358 -7.33 19.89 -3.37
N SER A 359 -7.91 19.98 -2.17
CA SER A 359 -9.33 19.71 -1.96
C SER A 359 -10.23 20.64 -2.78
N ILE A 360 -9.87 21.93 -2.87
CA ILE A 360 -10.64 22.91 -3.64
C ILE A 360 -10.56 22.60 -5.15
N LEU A 361 -9.37 22.27 -5.66
CA LEU A 361 -9.19 21.80 -7.03
C LEU A 361 -10.04 20.56 -7.33
N LEU A 362 -9.98 19.54 -6.47
CA LEU A 362 -10.75 18.30 -6.67
C LEU A 362 -12.26 18.57 -6.72
N GLU A 363 -12.79 19.43 -5.85
CA GLU A 363 -14.21 19.82 -5.90
C GLU A 363 -14.55 20.53 -7.21
N ASN A 364 -13.68 21.43 -7.70
CA ASN A 364 -13.85 22.11 -8.98
C ASN A 364 -13.91 21.11 -10.14
N ILE A 365 -12.94 20.19 -10.22
CA ILE A 365 -12.90 19.12 -11.22
C ILE A 365 -14.14 18.23 -11.12
N CYS A 366 -14.56 17.86 -9.91
CA CYS A 366 -15.77 17.05 -9.69
C CYS A 366 -17.02 17.74 -10.23
N ARG A 367 -17.18 19.03 -9.92
CA ARG A 367 -18.31 19.84 -10.39
C ARG A 367 -18.35 19.95 -11.91
N GLU A 368 -17.20 20.16 -12.55
CA GLU A 368 -17.07 20.21 -14.02
C GLU A 368 -17.43 18.87 -14.68
N ASN A 369 -17.04 17.77 -14.06
CA ASN A 369 -17.23 16.41 -14.59
C ASN A 369 -18.46 15.68 -14.05
N ARG A 370 -19.34 16.38 -13.31
CA ARG A 370 -20.56 15.83 -12.67
C ARG A 370 -20.31 14.61 -11.79
N VAL A 371 -19.23 14.66 -11.02
CA VAL A 371 -18.86 13.67 -10.01
C VAL A 371 -19.29 14.19 -8.64
N ALA A 372 -19.90 13.34 -7.82
CA ALA A 372 -20.20 13.74 -6.44
C ALA A 372 -18.90 13.90 -5.64
N PHE A 373 -18.86 14.82 -4.67
CA PHE A 373 -17.66 15.09 -3.88
C PHE A 373 -17.99 15.12 -2.39
N ILE A 374 -17.21 14.41 -1.58
CA ILE A 374 -17.30 14.43 -0.12
C ILE A 374 -15.99 14.93 0.47
N GLU A 375 -16.08 16.05 1.18
CA GLU A 375 -15.02 16.60 2.02
C GLU A 375 -15.14 16.02 3.44
N SER A 376 -14.32 15.03 3.78
CA SER A 376 -14.37 14.41 5.11
C SER A 376 -13.69 15.26 6.20
N GLY A 377 -12.89 16.26 5.82
CA GLY A 377 -12.06 17.02 6.75
C GLY A 377 -12.84 17.80 7.80
N TYR A 378 -14.05 18.29 7.48
CA TYR A 378 -14.91 18.93 8.47
C TYR A 378 -15.33 17.98 9.60
N ALA A 379 -15.79 16.77 9.25
CA ALA A 379 -16.21 15.77 10.23
C ALA A 379 -15.02 15.27 11.06
N MET A 380 -13.88 15.03 10.39
CA MET A 380 -12.66 14.57 11.06
C MET A 380 -12.06 15.62 11.98
N PHE A 381 -12.06 16.90 11.61
CA PHE A 381 -11.60 18.00 12.47
C PHE A 381 -12.49 18.15 13.70
N ALA A 382 -13.81 18.15 13.53
CA ALA A 382 -14.75 18.28 14.64
C ALA A 382 -14.55 17.15 15.68
N GLU A 383 -14.46 15.90 15.22
CA GLU A 383 -14.26 14.76 16.11
C GLU A 383 -12.85 14.73 16.71
N SER A 384 -11.80 15.04 15.95
CA SER A 384 -10.44 15.12 16.48
C SER A 384 -10.32 16.18 17.58
N LYS A 385 -10.97 17.34 17.40
CA LYS A 385 -10.97 18.41 18.40
C LYS A 385 -11.68 17.96 19.69
N ASN A 386 -12.79 17.24 19.56
CA ASN A 386 -13.53 16.68 20.69
C ASN A 386 -12.69 15.65 21.48
N LEU A 387 -12.10 14.67 20.77
CA LEU A 387 -11.22 13.66 21.39
C LEU A 387 -10.04 14.33 22.10
N TYR A 388 -9.33 15.23 21.42
CA TYR A 388 -8.16 15.90 21.99
C TYR A 388 -8.51 16.72 23.24
N ALA A 389 -9.66 17.40 23.25
CA ALA A 389 -10.14 18.13 24.42
C ALA A 389 -10.44 17.19 25.60
N LYS A 390 -11.06 16.03 25.32
CA LYS A 390 -11.52 15.08 26.33
C LYS A 390 -10.39 14.25 26.96
N ASN A 391 -9.49 13.70 26.15
CA ASN A 391 -8.48 12.75 26.60
C ASN A 391 -7.11 12.94 25.94
N GLY A 392 -6.95 13.94 25.07
CA GLY A 392 -5.69 14.17 24.35
C GLY A 392 -5.45 13.19 23.19
N GLU A 393 -6.46 12.43 22.76
CA GLU A 393 -6.33 11.49 21.64
C GLU A 393 -6.67 12.15 20.30
N PHE A 394 -6.30 11.48 19.19
CA PHE A 394 -6.55 11.90 17.82
C PHE A 394 -7.23 10.78 17.01
N LEU A 395 -7.68 11.09 15.79
CA LEU A 395 -8.17 10.10 14.81
C LEU A 395 -7.05 9.38 14.05
N TRP A 396 -5.79 9.74 14.31
CA TRP A 396 -4.59 9.12 13.78
C TRP A 396 -3.80 8.46 14.90
N TRP A 397 -2.98 7.49 14.55
CA TRP A 397 -1.96 7.02 15.48
C TRP A 397 -0.87 8.08 15.65
N LEU A 398 -0.22 8.11 16.82
CA LEU A 398 0.87 9.07 17.03
C LEU A 398 2.09 8.73 16.15
N ASP A 399 2.29 7.43 15.92
CA ASP A 399 3.42 6.83 15.20
C ASP A 399 3.20 6.60 13.70
N ASP A 400 2.02 6.92 13.19
CA ASP A 400 1.59 6.59 11.82
C ASP A 400 1.07 7.83 11.11
N SER A 401 1.24 7.86 9.80
CA SER A 401 0.58 8.80 8.91
C SER A 401 -0.90 8.48 8.74
N HIS A 402 -1.31 7.22 8.98
CA HIS A 402 -2.66 6.73 8.73
C HIS A 402 -3.62 6.85 9.93
N LEU A 403 -4.90 6.71 9.61
CA LEU A 403 -6.00 6.72 10.58
C LEU A 403 -5.88 5.56 11.57
N ASN A 404 -6.37 5.77 12.78
CA ASN A 404 -6.66 4.70 13.72
C ASN A 404 -8.10 4.17 13.51
N PRO A 405 -8.56 3.17 14.29
CA PRO A 405 -9.93 2.65 14.16
C PRO A 405 -11.03 3.71 14.35
N ALA A 406 -10.80 4.72 15.19
CA ALA A 406 -11.76 5.82 15.37
C ALA A 406 -11.83 6.71 14.12
N GLY A 407 -10.69 7.04 13.51
CA GLY A 407 -10.64 7.78 12.24
C GLY A 407 -11.35 7.05 11.10
N ASN A 408 -11.06 5.77 10.92
CA ASN A 408 -11.74 4.92 9.94
C ASN A 408 -13.26 4.86 10.17
N LYS A 409 -13.69 4.83 11.43
CA LYS A 409 -15.12 4.87 11.77
C LYS A 409 -15.76 6.19 11.33
N ILE A 410 -15.10 7.34 11.48
CA ILE A 410 -15.64 8.63 11.03
C ILE A 410 -15.81 8.68 9.51
N ILE A 411 -14.85 8.14 8.75
CA ILE A 411 -14.99 8.03 7.28
C ILE A 411 -16.20 7.15 6.93
N ALA A 412 -16.31 5.97 7.53
CA ALA A 412 -17.45 5.07 7.30
C ALA A 412 -18.80 5.69 7.72
N ASP A 413 -18.85 6.44 8.83
CA ASP A 413 -20.04 7.17 9.30
C ASP A 413 -20.47 8.24 8.27
N THR A 414 -19.49 8.98 7.75
CA THR A 414 -19.70 10.06 6.78
C THR A 414 -20.26 9.51 5.47
N LEU A 415 -19.61 8.48 4.91
CA LEU A 415 -20.09 7.81 3.70
C LEU A 415 -21.46 7.17 3.88
N TYR A 416 -21.69 6.45 4.99
CA TYR A 416 -22.98 5.84 5.26
C TYR A 416 -24.10 6.87 5.30
N SER A 417 -23.86 8.02 5.94
CA SER A 417 -24.83 9.11 6.03
C SER A 417 -25.11 9.75 4.68
N PHE A 418 -24.09 9.88 3.83
CA PHE A 418 -24.22 10.38 2.47
C PHE A 418 -25.03 9.40 1.60
N LEU A 419 -24.64 8.13 1.54
CA LEU A 419 -25.33 7.10 0.75
C LEU A 419 -26.81 6.93 1.14
N LYS A 420 -27.13 7.10 2.43
CA LYS A 420 -28.52 7.02 2.90
C LYS A 420 -29.41 8.17 2.42
N GLN A 421 -28.84 9.33 2.13
CA GLN A 421 -29.58 10.48 1.59
C GLN A 421 -29.91 10.31 0.10
N GLY A 422 -29.33 9.30 -0.55
CA GLY A 422 -29.38 9.11 -1.99
C GLY A 422 -28.25 9.87 -2.69
N ILE A 423 -27.78 9.31 -3.81
CA ILE A 423 -26.85 9.96 -4.74
C ILE A 423 -27.64 10.41 -5.97
#